data_AF-A0A8C4XNP0-F1
#
_entry.id   AF-A0A8C4XNP0-F1
#
_cell.length_a   1.000
_cell.length_b   1.000
_cell.length_c   1.000
_cell.angle_alpha   90.00
_cell.angle_beta   90.00
_cell.angle_gamma   90.00
#
_symmetry.space_group_name_H-M   'P 1'
#
loop_
_entity.id
_entity.type
_entity.pdbx_description
1 polymer ?
#
loop_
_entity_poly.entity_id
_entity_poly.type
_entity_poly.pdbx_seq_one_letter_code
_entity_poly.pdbx_strand_id
1 'polypeptide(L)'
;MAAASRWAPTGPRAPPLPAPPAPAQSVRAAPGGRQPIAALRLPAPSNRGAPRGGKRPPPVWVRAMPGRAAVRGRVGSGQGGAGAGRGRARHGTAAAARHAARRAPALPAGRGPVRDDTPHVPNEKLGEEKVLHIIENLTSLIKETFPDTKVYAAMGNHDFHPKNQFPGRQHRIYNRTAELWRPWLNDASTAFFRAGAFYSEKLPSPGTRGRMVVLNTNLYYDQNDETADEEDPGGQFQWLEETLTNASRADEMVYIVGHVPPGFFEKKRGKPWFRSGFNERYLKTVQKHHRVIAAQFFGHHHTDSFRMFYSDTGSPINVMFLAPGVTPWKTTLPGVNNGANNPGIRVINYDPDTLQVLDMVTYYLNLTRANMMAPTWEEEFPTWEEEYVLTEAFQVPDGSARSMQMVLERMSKDPHYLQQYYEFNSVRYDLTPCEEACRVDHVCAIREIDFTKYDECVKASSSASAAASVWFLFFCLLLRLLSPQQAL
;
A
#
# COMPACT_ATOMS: atom_id res chain seq x y z
N MET A 1 10.85 56.90 -41.24
CA MET A 1 10.63 57.54 -39.92
C MET A 1 9.58 56.73 -39.18
N ALA A 2 9.95 56.22 -37.99
CA ALA A 2 9.11 55.76 -36.84
C ALA A 2 8.00 54.72 -37.07
N ALA A 3 7.52 53.96 -36.08
CA ALA A 3 8.08 53.22 -34.95
C ALA A 3 6.90 52.39 -34.36
N ALA A 4 7.21 51.17 -33.92
CA ALA A 4 6.56 50.26 -32.96
C ALA A 4 5.15 50.55 -32.38
N SER A 5 4.31 49.50 -32.30
CA SER A 5 3.99 48.82 -31.02
C SER A 5 2.98 47.66 -31.18
N ARG A 6 3.36 46.46 -30.72
CA ARG A 6 2.45 45.37 -30.33
C ARG A 6 2.74 45.06 -28.87
N TRP A 7 1.73 45.13 -28.02
CA TRP A 7 1.78 44.68 -26.63
C TRP A 7 1.06 43.33 -26.52
N ALA A 8 1.74 42.34 -25.96
CA ALA A 8 1.18 41.09 -25.46
C ALA A 8 1.31 41.09 -23.94
N PRO A 9 0.33 40.60 -23.17
CA PRO A 9 0.40 40.62 -21.72
C PRO A 9 1.28 39.47 -21.19
N THR A 10 2.27 39.84 -20.38
CA THR A 10 3.15 38.97 -19.61
C THR A 10 2.48 38.57 -18.29
N GLY A 11 2.18 37.29 -18.10
CA GLY A 11 1.91 36.70 -16.79
C GLY A 11 3.20 36.17 -16.13
N PRO A 12 3.30 36.10 -14.80
CA PRO A 12 4.53 35.75 -14.11
C PRO A 12 4.91 34.27 -14.31
N ARG A 13 6.14 34.03 -14.79
CA ARG A 13 6.78 32.71 -14.86
C ARG A 13 7.04 32.18 -13.44
N ALA A 14 6.71 30.92 -13.21
CA ALA A 14 7.14 30.17 -12.03
C ALA A 14 8.69 30.10 -11.95
N PRO A 15 9.29 30.12 -10.76
CA PRO A 15 10.74 30.03 -10.61
C PRO A 15 11.25 28.62 -10.98
N PRO A 16 12.44 28.51 -11.59
CA PRO A 16 13.02 27.22 -11.94
C PRO A 16 13.48 26.44 -10.69
N LEU A 17 13.33 25.10 -10.75
CA LEU A 17 13.86 24.16 -9.76
C LEU A 17 15.40 24.28 -9.64
N PRO A 18 15.98 24.05 -8.45
CA PRO A 18 17.43 24.12 -8.26
C PRO A 18 18.16 22.99 -9.01
N ALA A 19 19.23 23.35 -9.73
CA ALA A 19 20.10 22.43 -10.45
C ALA A 19 20.92 21.53 -9.50
N PRO A 20 21.29 20.30 -9.91
CA PRO A 20 22.10 19.41 -9.09
C PRO A 20 23.55 19.92 -8.95
N PRO A 21 24.24 19.64 -7.83
CA PRO A 21 25.64 20.02 -7.66
C PRO A 21 26.56 19.23 -8.59
N ALA A 22 27.58 19.90 -9.13
CA ALA A 22 28.60 19.33 -10.00
C ALA A 22 29.48 18.29 -9.25
N PRO A 23 30.00 17.26 -9.94
CA PRO A 23 30.80 16.22 -9.30
C PRO A 23 32.17 16.76 -8.86
N ALA A 24 32.49 16.55 -7.59
CA ALA A 24 33.83 16.81 -7.05
C ALA A 24 34.84 15.78 -7.58
N GLN A 25 36.02 16.29 -7.94
CA GLN A 25 37.12 15.55 -8.54
C GLN A 25 37.72 14.49 -7.61
N SER A 26 38.21 13.42 -8.24
CA SER A 26 38.85 12.25 -7.62
C SER A 26 40.18 12.58 -6.94
N VAL A 27 40.40 12.05 -5.74
CA VAL A 27 41.74 11.84 -5.18
C VAL A 27 41.87 10.37 -4.78
N ARG A 28 42.87 9.69 -5.35
CA ARG A 28 43.28 8.31 -5.03
C ARG A 28 44.09 8.29 -3.72
N ALA A 29 43.86 7.29 -2.87
CA ALA A 29 44.84 6.74 -1.95
C ALA A 29 44.61 5.23 -1.74
N ALA A 30 45.70 4.47 -1.68
CA ALA A 30 45.82 3.02 -1.71
C ALA A 30 45.82 2.38 -0.29
N PRO A 31 45.88 1.03 -0.14
CA PRO A 31 45.22 0.28 0.95
C PRO A 31 46.14 -0.08 2.14
N GLY A 32 45.53 -0.34 3.31
CA GLY A 32 46.21 -1.03 4.40
C GLY A 32 45.35 -1.25 5.66
N GLY A 33 45.40 -2.46 6.22
CA GLY A 33 45.21 -2.69 7.67
C GLY A 33 43.88 -3.33 8.11
N ARG A 34 43.92 -4.64 8.42
CA ARG A 34 42.86 -5.41 9.09
C ARG A 34 42.94 -5.29 10.62
N GLN A 35 41.75 -5.23 11.25
CA GLN A 35 41.32 -5.82 12.55
C GLN A 35 41.77 -5.19 13.91
N PRO A 36 41.12 -5.51 15.06
CA PRO A 36 39.67 -5.68 15.35
C PRO A 36 39.21 -5.11 16.75
N ILE A 37 37.92 -5.34 17.14
CA ILE A 37 37.32 -5.33 18.51
C ILE A 37 36.72 -3.95 18.95
N ALA A 38 35.51 -3.79 19.53
CA ALA A 38 34.78 -4.61 20.50
C ALA A 38 33.25 -4.59 20.34
N ALA A 39 32.63 -5.74 20.64
CA ALA A 39 31.20 -5.91 20.88
C ALA A 39 30.93 -5.87 22.39
N LEU A 40 29.80 -5.27 22.81
CA LEU A 40 29.26 -5.45 24.15
C LEU A 40 27.92 -6.19 24.03
N ARG A 41 27.88 -7.39 24.62
CA ARG A 41 26.73 -8.31 24.68
C ARG A 41 26.46 -8.57 26.16
N LEU A 42 25.19 -8.48 26.57
CA LEU A 42 24.72 -9.03 27.85
C LEU A 42 23.56 -10.01 27.59
N PRO A 43 23.38 -11.03 28.46
CA PRO A 43 22.78 -12.31 28.09
C PRO A 43 21.26 -12.34 28.28
N ALA A 44 20.56 -13.03 27.37
CA ALA A 44 19.22 -13.56 27.61
C ALA A 44 19.32 -15.03 28.07
N PRO A 45 18.39 -15.51 28.91
CA PRO A 45 18.48 -16.82 29.54
C PRO A 45 18.27 -17.96 28.55
N SER A 46 18.90 -19.08 28.89
CA SER A 46 18.98 -20.32 28.12
C SER A 46 17.62 -20.97 27.88
N ASN A 47 17.37 -21.39 26.63
CA ASN A 47 16.72 -22.67 26.39
C ASN A 47 17.53 -23.47 25.36
N ARG A 48 17.86 -24.70 25.75
CA ARG A 48 18.74 -25.64 25.05
C ARG A 48 17.97 -26.35 23.94
N GLY A 49 18.60 -26.53 22.77
CA GLY A 49 18.30 -27.64 21.85
C GLY A 49 18.28 -27.30 20.35
N ALA A 50 19.33 -27.74 19.63
CA ALA A 50 19.42 -27.99 18.17
C ALA A 50 19.74 -26.79 17.22
N PRO A 51 20.32 -27.02 16.02
CA PRO A 51 21.72 -26.70 15.73
C PRO A 51 21.95 -25.47 14.83
N ARG A 52 23.19 -24.98 14.90
CA ARG A 52 23.73 -23.79 14.23
C ARG A 52 23.77 -23.93 12.71
N GLY A 53 22.87 -23.22 12.02
CA GLY A 53 23.07 -22.70 10.66
C GLY A 53 22.90 -21.19 10.71
N GLY A 54 23.99 -20.45 10.86
CA GLY A 54 23.96 -18.99 11.01
C GLY A 54 23.62 -18.27 9.71
N LYS A 55 22.34 -18.22 9.35
CA LYS A 55 21.81 -17.17 8.47
C LYS A 55 21.42 -16.00 9.36
N ARG A 56 21.97 -14.80 9.09
CA ARG A 56 21.37 -13.56 9.61
C ARG A 56 19.91 -13.54 9.12
N PRO A 57 18.91 -13.24 9.96
CA PRO A 57 17.55 -13.13 9.49
C PRO A 57 17.49 -12.04 8.40
N PRO A 58 16.68 -12.22 7.34
CA PRO A 58 16.56 -11.21 6.29
C PRO A 58 16.05 -9.89 6.88
N PRO A 59 16.41 -8.75 6.29
CA PRO A 59 15.84 -7.46 6.70
C PRO A 59 14.31 -7.45 6.51
N VAL A 60 13.62 -6.81 7.45
CA VAL A 60 12.15 -6.88 7.59
C VAL A 60 11.51 -5.50 7.39
N TRP A 61 10.65 -5.36 6.38
CA TRP A 61 9.82 -4.15 6.20
C TRP A 61 8.45 -4.34 6.86
N VAL A 62 8.04 -3.38 7.69
CA VAL A 62 6.68 -3.36 8.25
C VAL A 62 5.86 -2.25 7.60
N ARG A 63 4.66 -2.62 7.17
CA ARG A 63 3.65 -1.70 6.66
C ARG A 63 2.40 -1.72 7.56
N ALA A 64 2.02 -0.55 8.04
CA ALA A 64 0.81 -0.31 8.81
C ALA A 64 0.15 0.99 8.31
N MET A 65 -1.15 0.94 8.07
CA MET A 65 -2.01 2.08 7.75
C MET A 65 -2.77 2.49 9.02
N PRO A 66 -2.31 3.51 9.75
CA PRO A 66 -2.92 3.89 11.02
C PRO A 66 -4.19 4.74 10.82
N GLY A 67 -5.35 4.13 10.63
CA GLY A 67 -6.61 4.88 10.66
C GLY A 67 -7.23 4.95 12.07
N ARG A 68 -7.58 6.15 12.55
CA ARG A 68 -8.48 6.30 13.71
C ARG A 68 -9.93 6.35 13.25
N ALA A 69 -10.71 5.29 13.48
CA ALA A 69 -12.17 5.38 13.36
C ALA A 69 -12.83 5.72 14.71
N ALA A 70 -13.69 6.74 14.74
CA ALA A 70 -14.68 6.87 15.79
C ALA A 70 -15.81 5.88 15.48
N VAL A 71 -15.86 4.75 16.18
CA VAL A 71 -16.93 3.77 16.03
C VAL A 71 -18.25 4.39 16.53
N ARG A 72 -19.12 4.81 15.61
CA ARG A 72 -20.56 4.90 15.86
C ARG A 72 -21.23 3.76 15.09
N GLY A 73 -21.27 2.60 15.72
CA GLY A 73 -22.12 1.48 15.31
C GLY A 73 -22.72 0.87 16.56
N ARG A 74 -24.04 1.03 16.76
CA ARG A 74 -24.79 0.25 17.72
C ARG A 74 -24.73 -1.21 17.27
N VAL A 75 -23.84 -2.00 17.85
CA VAL A 75 -24.14 -3.42 18.05
C VAL A 75 -24.96 -3.46 19.33
N GLY A 76 -26.18 -3.98 19.24
CA GLY A 76 -27.16 -3.87 20.31
C GLY A 76 -26.68 -4.51 21.61
N SER A 77 -26.49 -3.70 22.64
CA SER A 77 -26.85 -4.00 24.03
C SER A 77 -26.75 -2.73 24.88
N GLY A 78 -27.81 -2.48 25.66
CA GLY A 78 -27.78 -1.76 26.94
C GLY A 78 -27.43 -0.26 26.97
N GLN A 79 -28.27 0.51 27.67
CA GLN A 79 -27.99 1.90 28.05
C GLN A 79 -26.65 2.07 28.77
N GLY A 80 -25.85 3.07 28.38
CA GLY A 80 -24.71 3.55 29.18
C GLY A 80 -23.54 4.13 28.36
N GLY A 81 -23.35 5.45 28.43
CA GLY A 81 -22.03 6.09 28.35
C GLY A 81 -21.39 6.28 26.96
N ALA A 82 -21.65 7.42 26.33
CA ALA A 82 -20.90 7.95 25.20
C ALA A 82 -19.49 8.44 25.62
N GLY A 83 -18.59 7.51 25.97
CA GLY A 83 -17.21 7.83 26.39
C GLY A 83 -16.12 6.86 25.91
N ALA A 84 -16.45 5.64 25.50
CA ALA A 84 -15.47 4.56 25.32
C ALA A 84 -14.75 4.48 23.95
N GLY A 85 -15.19 5.24 22.93
CA GLY A 85 -14.70 5.09 21.55
C GLY A 85 -13.31 5.67 21.26
N ARG A 86 -12.85 6.69 22.01
CA ARG A 86 -11.56 7.36 21.74
C ARG A 86 -10.34 6.61 22.33
N GLY A 87 -10.53 5.87 23.44
CA GLY A 87 -9.47 5.10 24.07
C GLY A 87 -9.08 3.89 23.22
N ARG A 88 -10.06 3.11 22.75
CA ARG A 88 -9.83 1.82 22.06
C ARG A 88 -9.03 1.94 20.75
N ALA A 89 -9.24 2.99 19.96
CA ALA A 89 -8.48 3.21 18.72
C ALA A 89 -6.99 3.54 18.97
N ARG A 90 -6.67 4.29 20.04
CA ARG A 90 -5.27 4.54 20.44
C ARG A 90 -4.57 3.25 20.88
N HIS A 91 -5.27 2.40 21.64
CA HIS A 91 -4.74 1.10 22.06
C HIS A 91 -4.51 0.16 20.88
N GLY A 92 -5.39 0.16 19.87
CA GLY A 92 -5.21 -0.65 18.65
C GLY A 92 -3.94 -0.31 17.86
N THR A 93 -3.71 0.97 17.56
CA THR A 93 -2.50 1.40 16.83
C THR A 93 -1.22 1.20 17.65
N ALA A 94 -1.26 1.49 18.95
CA ALA A 94 -0.12 1.25 19.84
C ALA A 94 0.18 -0.25 20.00
N ALA A 95 -0.85 -1.11 20.10
CA ALA A 95 -0.69 -2.56 20.13
C ALA A 95 -0.13 -3.10 18.81
N ALA A 96 -0.61 -2.59 17.67
CA ALA A 96 -0.06 -2.93 16.35
C ALA A 96 1.44 -2.60 16.27
N ALA A 97 1.82 -1.40 16.70
CA ALA A 97 3.21 -0.95 16.73
C ALA A 97 4.06 -1.84 17.66
N ARG A 98 3.58 -2.17 18.86
CA ARG A 98 4.28 -3.04 19.81
C ARG A 98 4.41 -4.49 19.29
N HIS A 99 3.37 -5.04 18.66
CA HIS A 99 3.43 -6.37 18.07
C HIS A 99 4.47 -6.41 16.94
N ALA A 100 4.44 -5.42 16.05
CA ALA A 100 5.43 -5.27 14.99
C ALA A 100 6.86 -5.08 15.53
N ALA A 101 7.03 -4.51 16.74
CA ALA A 101 8.33 -4.37 17.38
C ALA A 101 8.89 -5.68 17.92
N ARG A 102 8.02 -6.57 18.41
CA ARG A 102 8.44 -7.89 18.94
C ARG A 102 8.83 -8.88 17.83
N ARG A 103 8.33 -8.68 16.61
CA ARG A 103 8.51 -9.62 15.49
C ARG A 103 9.55 -9.19 14.44
N ALA A 104 9.88 -7.90 14.36
CA ALA A 104 10.97 -7.44 13.52
C ALA A 104 12.31 -7.58 14.29
N PRO A 105 13.28 -8.39 13.84
CA PRO A 105 14.61 -8.40 14.45
C PRO A 105 15.25 -7.01 14.36
N ALA A 106 16.11 -6.69 15.34
CA ALA A 106 16.86 -5.43 15.45
C ALA A 106 17.93 -5.28 14.34
N LEU A 107 17.51 -5.37 13.08
CA LEU A 107 18.30 -5.12 11.89
C LEU A 107 17.87 -3.79 11.27
N PRO A 108 18.77 -3.08 10.57
CA PRO A 108 18.46 -1.81 9.93
C PRO A 108 17.60 -2.06 8.69
N ALA A 109 16.32 -2.35 8.90
CA ALA A 109 15.33 -2.53 7.86
C ALA A 109 14.38 -1.34 7.86
N GLY A 110 14.20 -0.72 6.70
CA GLY A 110 13.30 0.40 6.54
C GLY A 110 11.85 0.01 6.85
N ARG A 111 11.07 0.93 7.39
CA ARG A 111 9.61 0.78 7.51
C ARG A 111 8.91 1.75 6.59
N GLY A 112 7.92 1.30 5.83
CA GLY A 112 7.23 2.13 4.86
C GLY A 112 5.76 2.30 5.22
N PRO A 113 5.38 3.19 6.16
CA PRO A 113 3.98 3.48 6.40
C PRO A 113 3.46 4.27 5.19
N VAL A 114 2.62 3.62 4.40
CA VAL A 114 1.58 4.34 3.69
C VAL A 114 0.60 4.81 4.76
N ARG A 115 0.29 6.11 4.84
CA ARG A 115 -0.55 6.68 5.90
C ARG A 115 -1.95 7.02 5.42
N ASP A 116 -2.86 7.14 6.36
CA ASP A 116 -4.19 7.76 6.27
C ASP A 116 -4.66 7.98 7.71
N ASP A 117 -4.05 8.98 8.34
CA ASP A 117 -3.94 9.09 9.80
C ASP A 117 -5.27 9.52 10.45
N THR A 118 -6.08 10.28 9.71
CA THR A 118 -7.21 11.04 10.26
C THR A 118 -8.57 10.34 10.04
N PRO A 119 -9.59 10.61 10.88
CA PRO A 119 -10.86 9.89 10.81
C PRO A 119 -11.69 10.26 9.57
N HIS A 120 -12.57 9.34 9.18
CA HIS A 120 -13.59 9.58 8.16
C HIS A 120 -14.73 10.44 8.72
N VAL A 121 -14.54 11.77 8.73
CA VAL A 121 -15.53 12.76 9.18
C VAL A 121 -15.68 13.89 8.17
N PRO A 122 -16.78 14.66 8.22
CA PRO A 122 -16.92 15.88 7.43
C PRO A 122 -15.81 16.91 7.72
N ASN A 123 -15.42 17.70 6.72
CA ASN A 123 -14.31 18.66 6.81
C ASN A 123 -14.52 19.69 7.93
N GLU A 124 -15.76 20.08 8.20
CA GLU A 124 -16.13 21.06 9.22
C GLU A 124 -15.79 20.58 10.63
N LYS A 125 -15.64 19.25 10.82
CA LYS A 125 -15.30 18.64 12.12
C LYS A 125 -13.80 18.43 12.29
N LEU A 126 -13.01 18.53 11.22
CA LEU A 126 -11.59 18.22 11.18
C LEU A 126 -10.82 19.28 10.36
N GLY A 127 -10.47 20.39 11.02
CA GLY A 127 -9.64 21.44 10.45
C GLY A 127 -8.15 21.09 10.40
N GLU A 128 -7.38 21.91 9.69
CA GLU A 128 -5.94 21.73 9.42
C GLU A 128 -5.11 21.45 10.68
N GLU A 129 -5.28 22.23 11.75
CA GLU A 129 -4.52 22.04 13.00
C GLU A 129 -4.78 20.65 13.63
N LYS A 130 -6.02 20.15 13.53
CA LYS A 130 -6.35 18.81 14.02
C LYS A 130 -5.71 17.72 13.17
N VAL A 131 -5.64 17.92 11.85
CA VAL A 131 -4.93 17.03 10.93
C VAL A 131 -3.45 16.95 11.32
N LEU A 132 -2.78 18.11 11.39
CA LEU A 132 -1.36 18.19 11.76
C LEU A 132 -1.07 17.56 13.14
N HIS A 133 -1.91 17.84 14.14
CA HIS A 133 -1.77 17.25 15.46
C HIS A 133 -1.94 15.72 15.45
N ILE A 134 -2.82 15.16 14.60
CA ILE A 134 -2.96 13.70 14.48
C ILE A 134 -1.71 13.09 13.82
N ILE A 135 -1.20 13.71 12.75
CA ILE A 135 0.05 13.29 12.08
C ILE A 135 1.22 13.31 13.06
N GLU A 136 1.35 14.38 13.85
CA GLU A 136 2.36 14.52 14.89
C GLU A 136 2.26 13.39 15.92
N ASN A 137 1.08 13.15 16.49
CA ASN A 137 0.88 12.09 17.49
C ASN A 137 1.29 10.70 16.97
N LEU A 138 0.91 10.35 15.75
CA LEU A 138 1.28 9.07 15.15
C LEU A 138 2.77 9.01 14.80
N THR A 139 3.34 10.12 14.34
CA THR A 139 4.78 10.25 14.10
C THR A 139 5.56 10.02 15.39
N SER A 140 5.17 10.66 16.49
CA SER A 140 5.80 10.50 17.80
C SER A 140 5.69 9.06 18.31
N LEU A 141 4.51 8.44 18.23
CA LEU A 141 4.33 7.04 18.61
C LEU A 141 5.26 6.08 17.84
N ILE A 142 5.42 6.31 16.53
CA ILE A 142 6.32 5.50 15.70
C ILE A 142 7.77 5.72 16.12
N LYS A 143 8.20 6.97 16.35
CA LYS A 143 9.56 7.28 16.81
C LYS A 143 9.85 6.69 18.19
N GLU A 144 8.90 6.75 19.12
CA GLU A 144 9.03 6.17 20.45
C GLU A 144 9.13 4.64 20.42
N THR A 145 8.36 4.00 19.54
CA THR A 145 8.38 2.55 19.41
C THR A 145 9.59 2.05 18.63
N PHE A 146 10.10 2.86 17.69
CA PHE A 146 11.17 2.51 16.74
C PHE A 146 12.21 3.62 16.60
N PRO A 147 12.95 3.96 17.67
CA PRO A 147 13.84 5.11 17.69
C PRO A 147 14.96 5.04 16.64
N ASP A 148 15.49 3.84 16.40
CA ASP A 148 16.64 3.61 15.51
C ASP A 148 16.25 3.14 14.10
N THR A 149 14.96 3.21 13.76
CA THR A 149 14.46 2.71 12.47
C THR A 149 14.22 3.84 11.48
N LYS A 150 14.80 3.73 10.28
CA LYS A 150 14.49 4.64 9.16
C LYS A 150 13.06 4.35 8.66
N VAL A 151 12.24 5.40 8.58
CA VAL A 151 10.85 5.32 8.13
C VAL A 151 10.68 6.06 6.80
N TYR A 152 9.93 5.49 5.87
CA TYR A 152 9.64 6.05 4.55
C TYR A 152 8.13 6.25 4.45
N ALA A 153 7.65 7.46 4.72
CA ALA A 153 6.24 7.73 4.91
C ALA A 153 5.63 8.43 3.69
N ALA A 154 4.53 7.88 3.17
CA ALA A 154 3.67 8.54 2.17
C ALA A 154 2.45 9.15 2.87
N MET A 155 2.03 10.36 2.48
CA MET A 155 0.79 10.97 2.96
C MET A 155 -0.44 10.31 2.32
N GLY A 156 -1.49 10.08 3.11
CA GLY A 156 -2.81 9.62 2.65
C GLY A 156 -3.76 10.74 2.28
N ASN A 157 -4.84 10.41 1.59
CA ASN A 157 -5.79 11.42 1.11
C ASN A 157 -6.55 12.11 2.27
N HIS A 158 -6.61 11.50 3.47
CA HIS A 158 -7.12 12.12 4.69
C HIS A 158 -6.07 12.91 5.49
N ASP A 159 -4.80 12.93 5.08
CA ASP A 159 -3.72 13.67 5.78
C ASP A 159 -3.65 15.15 5.37
N PHE A 160 -4.78 15.71 4.94
CA PHE A 160 -4.88 17.09 4.46
C PHE A 160 -6.23 17.70 4.83
N HIS A 161 -6.29 19.03 4.84
CA HIS A 161 -7.52 19.77 5.03
C HIS A 161 -7.65 20.87 3.95
N PRO A 162 -8.78 20.92 3.20
CA PRO A 162 -9.85 19.91 3.17
C PRO A 162 -9.34 18.55 2.67
N LYS A 163 -9.95 17.43 3.08
CA LYS A 163 -9.50 16.10 2.67
C LYS A 163 -9.47 15.97 1.14
N ASN A 164 -8.56 15.15 0.63
CA ASN A 164 -8.30 14.90 -0.79
C ASN A 164 -7.68 16.06 -1.59
N GLN A 165 -7.79 17.31 -1.13
CA GLN A 165 -7.42 18.52 -1.92
C GLN A 165 -5.92 18.80 -1.85
N PHE A 166 -5.09 17.87 -2.32
CA PHE A 166 -3.63 18.00 -2.30
C PHE A 166 -3.15 18.83 -3.49
N PRO A 167 -2.52 20.00 -3.29
CA PRO A 167 -1.97 20.78 -4.39
C PRO A 167 -0.65 20.21 -4.92
N GLY A 168 -0.40 20.35 -6.23
CA GLY A 168 0.88 20.06 -6.91
C GLY A 168 1.96 21.14 -6.68
N ARG A 169 1.92 21.83 -5.54
CA ARG A 169 2.82 22.94 -5.19
C ARG A 169 3.04 22.96 -3.67
N GLN A 170 4.03 23.73 -3.22
CA GLN A 170 4.35 23.86 -1.81
C GLN A 170 3.12 24.28 -0.99
N HIS A 171 2.95 23.66 0.18
CA HIS A 171 1.83 23.92 1.08
C HIS A 171 2.27 23.93 2.55
N ARG A 172 1.50 24.61 3.42
CA ARG A 172 1.76 24.69 4.87
C ARG A 172 1.80 23.31 5.51
N ILE A 173 0.85 22.44 5.17
CA ILE A 173 0.79 21.05 5.69
C ILE A 173 2.05 20.28 5.29
N TYR A 174 2.51 20.39 4.03
CA TYR A 174 3.74 19.73 3.58
C TYR A 174 4.96 20.23 4.37
N ASN A 175 5.07 21.54 4.56
CA ASN A 175 6.16 22.14 5.34
C ASN A 175 6.17 21.64 6.80
N ARG A 176 5.02 21.64 7.47
CA ARG A 176 4.91 21.19 8.87
C ARG A 176 5.17 19.68 9.00
N THR A 177 4.65 18.88 8.08
CA THR A 177 4.92 17.43 8.06
C THR A 177 6.39 17.13 7.74
N ALA A 178 7.06 17.93 6.90
CA ALA A 178 8.50 17.81 6.66
C ALA A 178 9.32 18.00 7.93
N GLU A 179 8.94 18.96 8.80
CA GLU A 179 9.59 19.14 10.10
C GLU A 179 9.39 17.92 11.00
N LEU A 180 8.17 17.39 11.07
CA LEU A 180 7.86 16.20 11.84
C LEU A 180 8.66 14.98 11.34
N TRP A 181 8.86 14.86 10.04
CA TRP A 181 9.57 13.73 9.41
C TRP A 181 11.05 13.99 9.17
N ARG A 182 11.58 15.13 9.63
CA ARG A 182 12.98 15.52 9.41
C ARG A 182 14.00 14.45 9.79
N PRO A 183 13.88 13.70 10.91
CA PRO A 183 14.81 12.61 11.23
C PRO A 183 14.81 11.45 10.22
N TRP A 184 13.76 11.36 9.41
CA TRP A 184 13.59 10.33 8.39
C TRP A 184 13.95 10.80 6.99
N LEU A 185 14.17 12.11 6.77
CA LEU A 185 14.42 12.71 5.47
C LEU A 185 15.81 13.34 5.40
N ASN A 186 16.58 13.02 4.37
CA ASN A 186 17.77 13.77 4.00
C ASN A 186 17.39 15.14 3.43
N ASP A 187 18.39 16.00 3.19
CA ASP A 187 18.15 17.40 2.78
C ASP A 187 17.45 17.51 1.42
N ALA A 188 17.86 16.68 0.45
CA ALA A 188 17.22 16.63 -0.87
C ALA A 188 15.76 16.14 -0.77
N SER A 189 15.52 15.06 -0.01
CA SER A 189 14.18 14.55 0.24
C SER A 189 13.29 15.55 0.94
N THR A 190 13.84 16.32 1.88
CA THR A 190 13.11 17.38 2.59
C THR A 190 12.67 18.48 1.62
N ALA A 191 13.51 18.86 0.67
CA ALA A 191 13.16 19.86 -0.35
C ALA A 191 12.04 19.37 -1.27
N PHE A 192 12.15 18.15 -1.81
CA PHE A 192 11.09 17.55 -2.64
C PHE A 192 9.78 17.36 -1.87
N PHE A 193 9.86 16.91 -0.61
CA PHE A 193 8.68 16.74 0.23
C PHE A 193 7.96 18.07 0.48
N ARG A 194 8.68 19.15 0.77
CA ARG A 194 8.08 20.48 0.91
C ARG A 194 7.43 20.97 -0.39
N ALA A 195 8.01 20.63 -1.54
CA ALA A 195 7.53 21.06 -2.85
C ALA A 195 6.24 20.34 -3.29
N GLY A 196 6.10 19.04 -2.99
CA GLY A 196 4.96 18.24 -3.49
C GLY A 196 4.62 16.97 -2.71
N ALA A 197 5.17 16.79 -1.50
CA ALA A 197 4.99 15.63 -0.63
C ALA A 197 5.43 14.27 -1.22
N PHE A 198 6.37 14.29 -2.17
CA PHE A 198 7.04 13.11 -2.71
C PHE A 198 8.56 13.23 -2.56
N TYR A 199 9.29 12.12 -2.54
CA TYR A 199 10.75 12.11 -2.37
C TYR A 199 11.36 10.73 -2.66
N SER A 200 12.70 10.62 -2.69
CA SER A 200 13.38 9.33 -2.74
C SER A 200 14.60 9.28 -1.80
N GLU A 201 14.87 8.10 -1.26
CA GLU A 201 15.93 7.85 -0.29
C GLU A 201 16.64 6.54 -0.62
N LYS A 202 17.95 6.48 -0.43
CA LYS A 202 18.68 5.20 -0.52
C LYS A 202 18.40 4.35 0.73
N LEU A 203 18.39 3.04 0.56
CA LEU A 203 18.29 2.12 1.68
C LEU A 203 19.59 2.12 2.50
N PRO A 204 19.52 2.07 3.85
CA PRO A 204 20.67 2.28 4.72
C PRO A 204 21.63 1.08 4.83
N SER A 205 21.29 -0.07 4.23
CA SER A 205 22.05 -1.31 4.41
C SER A 205 23.37 -1.27 3.62
N PRO A 206 24.54 -1.46 4.28
CA PRO A 206 25.83 -1.51 3.58
C PRO A 206 25.84 -2.59 2.51
N GLY A 207 26.13 -2.20 1.26
CA GLY A 207 26.16 -3.11 0.10
C GLY A 207 24.84 -3.20 -0.67
N THR A 208 23.71 -2.79 -0.09
CA THR A 208 22.43 -2.76 -0.80
C THR A 208 22.38 -1.59 -1.78
N ARG A 209 22.22 -1.88 -3.07
CA ARG A 209 21.96 -0.90 -4.13
C ARG A 209 20.46 -0.62 -4.24
N GLY A 210 19.84 -0.23 -3.14
CA GLY A 210 18.40 -0.09 -3.03
C GLY A 210 17.96 1.35 -2.87
N ARG A 211 16.84 1.71 -3.47
CA ARG A 211 16.19 3.01 -3.32
C ARG A 211 14.70 2.83 -2.99
N MET A 212 14.22 3.67 -2.08
CA MET A 212 12.81 3.88 -1.87
C MET A 212 12.37 5.14 -2.61
N VAL A 213 11.33 5.02 -3.42
CA VAL A 213 10.64 6.13 -4.09
C VAL A 213 9.27 6.27 -3.44
N VAL A 214 9.01 7.42 -2.83
CA VAL A 214 7.76 7.70 -2.12
C VAL A 214 6.98 8.75 -2.90
N LEU A 215 5.81 8.37 -3.38
CA LEU A 215 4.94 9.19 -4.23
C LEU A 215 3.81 9.82 -3.42
N ASN A 216 3.43 11.02 -3.80
CA ASN A 216 2.16 11.65 -3.47
C ASN A 216 1.13 11.33 -4.56
N THR A 217 0.51 10.16 -4.47
CA THR A 217 -0.53 9.75 -5.45
C THR A 217 -1.89 10.36 -5.18
N ASN A 218 -2.05 11.14 -4.10
CA ASN A 218 -3.25 11.95 -3.86
C ASN A 218 -3.42 13.04 -4.93
N LEU A 219 -2.33 13.46 -5.58
CA LEU A 219 -2.34 14.37 -6.72
C LEU A 219 -3.12 13.81 -7.93
N TYR A 220 -3.26 12.49 -8.01
CA TYR A 220 -3.91 11.82 -9.13
C TYR A 220 -5.36 11.42 -8.84
N TYR A 221 -5.82 11.66 -7.61
CA TYR A 221 -7.10 11.18 -7.11
C TYR A 221 -8.27 11.87 -7.81
N ASP A 222 -9.31 11.10 -8.16
CA ASP A 222 -10.49 11.59 -8.88
C ASP A 222 -11.27 12.64 -8.08
N GLN A 223 -11.11 12.66 -6.75
CA GLN A 223 -11.73 13.62 -5.83
C GLN A 223 -10.85 14.85 -5.50
N ASN A 224 -9.71 15.03 -6.17
CA ASN A 224 -8.80 16.15 -5.90
C ASN A 224 -8.98 17.26 -6.94
N ASP A 225 -9.74 18.30 -6.60
CA ASP A 225 -10.05 19.39 -7.52
C ASP A 225 -8.84 20.33 -7.75
N GLU A 226 -7.86 20.36 -6.84
CA GLU A 226 -6.65 21.18 -6.97
C GLU A 226 -5.78 20.80 -8.18
N THR A 227 -5.91 19.57 -8.69
CA THR A 227 -5.11 19.04 -9.80
C THR A 227 -5.96 18.64 -11.01
N ALA A 228 -7.23 19.10 -11.07
CA ALA A 228 -8.19 18.77 -12.14
C ALA A 228 -7.62 18.95 -13.55
N ASP A 229 -6.95 20.07 -13.77
CA ASP A 229 -6.52 20.52 -15.09
C ASP A 229 -4.98 20.45 -15.27
N GLU A 230 -4.26 19.77 -14.37
CA GLU A 230 -2.80 19.66 -14.42
C GLU A 230 -2.36 18.36 -15.12
N GLU A 231 -1.50 18.44 -16.14
CA GLU A 231 -0.97 17.25 -16.83
C GLU A 231 0.09 16.48 -16.02
N ASP A 232 0.84 17.19 -15.17
CA ASP A 232 1.89 16.64 -14.31
C ASP A 232 1.96 17.42 -12.98
N PRO A 233 1.01 17.19 -12.05
CA PRO A 233 0.95 17.98 -10.83
C PRO A 233 2.23 17.82 -9.99
N GLY A 234 2.86 18.96 -9.68
CA GLY A 234 4.15 19.02 -9.00
C GLY A 234 5.34 18.49 -9.81
N GLY A 235 5.18 18.22 -11.11
CA GLY A 235 6.20 17.59 -11.95
C GLY A 235 6.58 16.18 -11.50
N GLN A 236 5.68 15.49 -10.78
CA GLN A 236 5.98 14.22 -10.12
C GLN A 236 6.24 13.10 -11.13
N PHE A 237 5.56 13.04 -12.28
CA PHE A 237 5.84 12.03 -13.30
C PHE A 237 7.20 12.27 -13.96
N GLN A 238 7.49 13.52 -14.35
CA GLN A 238 8.82 13.87 -14.86
C GLN A 238 9.92 13.47 -13.85
N TRP A 239 9.76 13.87 -12.59
CA TRP A 239 10.70 13.53 -11.53
C TRP A 239 10.84 12.01 -11.32
N LEU A 240 9.74 11.26 -11.41
CA LEU A 240 9.74 9.81 -11.28
C LEU A 240 10.53 9.15 -12.43
N GLU A 241 10.30 9.57 -13.68
CA GLU A 241 11.04 9.05 -14.83
C GLU A 241 12.54 9.33 -14.72
N GLU A 242 12.92 10.54 -14.31
CA GLU A 242 14.32 10.90 -14.08
C GLU A 242 14.94 10.07 -12.94
N THR A 243 14.20 9.88 -11.85
CA THR A 243 14.65 9.08 -10.70
C THR A 243 14.86 7.62 -11.08
N LEU A 244 13.95 7.01 -11.85
CA LEU A 244 14.06 5.62 -12.30
C LEU A 244 15.14 5.44 -13.37
N THR A 245 15.30 6.41 -14.28
CA THR A 245 16.43 6.45 -15.22
C THR A 245 17.76 6.47 -14.48
N ASN A 246 17.86 7.32 -13.45
CA ASN A 246 19.09 7.44 -12.67
C ASN A 246 19.36 6.19 -11.83
N ALA A 247 18.32 5.54 -11.28
CA ALA A 247 18.46 4.25 -10.62
C ALA A 247 19.03 3.19 -11.57
N SER A 248 18.52 3.13 -12.81
CA SER A 248 19.06 2.22 -13.85
C SER A 248 20.53 2.48 -14.15
N ARG A 249 20.93 3.75 -14.31
CA ARG A 249 22.34 4.13 -14.55
C ARG A 249 23.25 3.80 -13.36
N ALA A 250 22.71 3.82 -12.15
CA ALA A 250 23.41 3.53 -10.92
C ALA A 250 23.37 2.05 -10.51
N ASP A 251 22.74 1.19 -11.32
CA ASP A 251 22.52 -0.22 -10.99
C ASP A 251 21.80 -0.40 -9.63
N GLU A 252 20.81 0.47 -9.38
CA GLU A 252 19.96 0.46 -8.19
C GLU A 252 18.60 -0.19 -8.49
N MET A 253 18.12 -1.02 -7.55
CA MET A 253 16.75 -1.53 -7.52
C MET A 253 15.87 -0.61 -6.68
N VAL A 254 14.60 -0.49 -7.06
CA VAL A 254 13.66 0.49 -6.53
C VAL A 254 12.41 -0.18 -5.97
N TYR A 255 12.02 0.21 -4.76
CA TYR A 255 10.65 0.06 -4.29
C TYR A 255 9.88 1.36 -4.49
N ILE A 256 8.65 1.26 -4.99
CA ILE A 256 7.74 2.41 -5.10
C ILE A 256 6.68 2.30 -4.02
N VAL A 257 6.47 3.38 -3.27
CA VAL A 257 5.45 3.47 -2.22
C VAL A 257 4.53 4.65 -2.53
N GLY A 258 3.23 4.45 -2.39
CA GLY A 258 2.23 5.50 -2.53
C GLY A 258 0.97 5.19 -1.74
N HIS A 259 0.04 6.15 -1.65
CA HIS A 259 -1.21 5.96 -0.92
C HIS A 259 -2.31 5.35 -1.78
N VAL A 260 -2.90 6.19 -2.65
CA VAL A 260 -3.93 5.80 -3.61
C VAL A 260 -3.30 4.96 -4.72
N PRO A 261 -3.75 3.73 -4.96
CA PRO A 261 -3.23 2.91 -6.06
C PRO A 261 -3.88 3.27 -7.41
N PRO A 262 -3.18 3.04 -8.54
CA PRO A 262 -3.80 3.00 -9.86
C PRO A 262 -4.74 1.80 -10.01
N GLY A 263 -5.55 1.81 -11.07
CA GLY A 263 -6.50 0.76 -11.40
C GLY A 263 -7.79 0.85 -10.59
N PHE A 264 -8.40 -0.30 -10.33
CA PHE A 264 -9.76 -0.41 -9.80
C PHE A 264 -9.80 -0.98 -8.38
N PHE A 265 -10.82 -0.57 -7.62
CA PHE A 265 -11.14 -1.14 -6.32
C PHE A 265 -11.86 -2.48 -6.48
N GLU A 266 -11.28 -3.55 -5.93
CA GLU A 266 -11.77 -4.91 -6.13
C GLU A 266 -13.11 -5.22 -5.43
N LYS A 267 -13.51 -4.42 -4.43
CA LYS A 267 -14.81 -4.56 -3.76
C LYS A 267 -15.93 -3.77 -4.43
N LYS A 268 -15.65 -3.02 -5.51
CA LYS A 268 -16.64 -2.26 -6.26
C LYS A 268 -16.32 -2.21 -7.75
N ARG A 269 -17.11 -2.94 -8.55
CA ARG A 269 -17.04 -2.93 -10.00
C ARG A 269 -17.01 -1.51 -10.57
N GLY A 270 -16.05 -1.25 -11.46
CA GLY A 270 -15.93 0.00 -12.19
C GLY A 270 -15.58 1.22 -11.35
N LYS A 271 -15.00 1.05 -10.14
CA LYS A 271 -14.50 2.17 -9.33
C LYS A 271 -12.98 2.30 -9.40
N PRO A 272 -12.44 3.19 -10.26
CA PRO A 272 -11.06 3.61 -10.18
C PRO A 272 -10.89 4.77 -9.19
N TRP A 273 -9.64 5.05 -8.84
CA TRP A 273 -9.27 6.21 -8.00
C TRP A 273 -8.48 7.26 -8.77
N PHE A 274 -7.59 6.84 -9.67
CA PHE A 274 -6.87 7.79 -10.51
C PHE A 274 -7.79 8.32 -11.59
N ARG A 275 -7.58 9.57 -12.01
CA ARG A 275 -8.07 10.02 -13.31
C ARG A 275 -7.39 9.22 -14.43
N SER A 276 -8.11 8.97 -15.52
CA SER A 276 -7.67 8.09 -16.60
C SER A 276 -6.29 8.44 -17.15
N GLY A 277 -6.03 9.73 -17.43
CA GLY A 277 -4.73 10.18 -17.96
C GLY A 277 -3.56 9.89 -17.01
N PHE A 278 -3.75 10.07 -15.70
CA PHE A 278 -2.72 9.74 -14.70
C PHE A 278 -2.53 8.23 -14.56
N ASN A 279 -3.61 7.45 -14.64
CA ASN A 279 -3.55 5.99 -14.60
C ASN A 279 -2.72 5.44 -15.79
N GLU A 280 -3.01 5.94 -16.99
CA GLU A 280 -2.29 5.58 -18.21
C GLU A 280 -0.81 5.97 -18.13
N ARG A 281 -0.52 7.20 -17.67
CA ARG A 281 0.87 7.68 -17.52
C ARG A 281 1.65 6.89 -16.49
N TYR A 282 1.02 6.49 -15.38
CA TYR A 282 1.63 5.60 -14.38
C TYR A 282 1.95 4.23 -14.97
N LEU A 283 1.00 3.62 -15.71
CA LEU A 283 1.21 2.33 -16.37
C LEU A 283 2.38 2.39 -17.36
N LYS A 284 2.43 3.40 -18.22
CA LYS A 284 3.54 3.62 -19.17
C LYS A 284 4.89 3.78 -18.46
N THR A 285 4.91 4.52 -17.35
CA THR A 285 6.13 4.71 -16.54
C THR A 285 6.63 3.38 -15.97
N VAL A 286 5.73 2.58 -15.38
CA VAL A 286 6.08 1.25 -14.84
C VAL A 286 6.54 0.33 -15.97
N GLN A 287 5.83 0.29 -17.10
CA GLN A 287 6.21 -0.52 -18.26
C GLN A 287 7.59 -0.18 -18.80
N LYS A 288 7.93 1.12 -18.90
CA LYS A 288 9.24 1.58 -19.37
C LYS A 288 10.37 1.23 -18.40
N HIS A 289 10.12 1.33 -17.09
CA HIS A 289 11.15 1.23 -16.05
C HIS A 289 11.10 -0.08 -15.24
N HIS A 290 10.28 -1.06 -15.64
CA HIS A 290 9.99 -2.25 -14.84
C HIS A 290 11.24 -3.03 -14.38
N ARG A 291 12.34 -2.98 -15.15
CA ARG A 291 13.59 -3.69 -14.83
C ARG A 291 14.29 -3.20 -13.57
N VAL A 292 14.06 -1.95 -13.17
CA VAL A 292 14.61 -1.39 -11.93
C VAL A 292 13.60 -1.35 -10.80
N ILE A 293 12.32 -1.62 -11.06
CA ILE A 293 11.28 -1.61 -10.04
C ILE A 293 11.15 -3.03 -9.49
N ALA A 294 11.59 -3.27 -8.27
CA ALA A 294 11.53 -4.59 -7.65
C ALA A 294 10.09 -4.97 -7.21
N ALA A 295 9.38 -4.02 -6.60
CA ALA A 295 7.98 -4.16 -6.20
C ALA A 295 7.36 -2.78 -5.87
N GLN A 296 6.04 -2.74 -5.76
CA GLN A 296 5.30 -1.53 -5.39
C GLN A 296 4.41 -1.79 -4.16
N PHE A 297 4.25 -0.81 -3.28
CA PHE A 297 3.48 -0.94 -2.04
C PHE A 297 2.51 0.24 -1.85
N PHE A 298 1.22 -0.06 -1.96
CA PHE A 298 0.13 0.94 -1.94
C PHE A 298 -1.02 0.53 -1.06
N GLY A 299 -1.85 1.44 -0.55
CA GLY A 299 -3.00 1.02 0.26
C GLY A 299 -4.31 1.65 -0.16
N HIS A 300 -4.84 2.58 0.63
CA HIS A 300 -6.13 3.23 0.46
C HIS A 300 -7.36 2.31 0.60
N HIS A 301 -7.31 1.08 0.08
CA HIS A 301 -8.47 0.17 0.03
C HIS A 301 -8.88 -0.40 1.40
N HIS A 302 -7.95 -0.41 2.36
CA HIS A 302 -8.04 -1.11 3.66
C HIS A 302 -8.16 -2.64 3.58
N THR A 303 -8.40 -3.18 2.39
CA THR A 303 -8.42 -4.61 2.08
C THR A 303 -7.06 -5.10 1.62
N ASP A 304 -6.86 -6.42 1.71
CA ASP A 304 -5.66 -7.09 1.25
C ASP A 304 -5.81 -7.54 -0.21
N SER A 305 -4.93 -7.06 -1.08
CA SER A 305 -4.96 -7.41 -2.50
C SER A 305 -3.60 -7.19 -3.16
N PHE A 306 -3.53 -7.45 -4.46
CA PHE A 306 -2.36 -7.13 -5.28
C PHE A 306 -2.79 -6.74 -6.70
N ARG A 307 -1.90 -6.12 -7.47
CA ARG A 307 -2.13 -5.75 -8.87
C ARG A 307 -0.98 -6.22 -9.75
N MET A 308 -1.32 -6.80 -10.88
CA MET A 308 -0.37 -7.25 -11.89
C MET A 308 -0.11 -6.16 -12.92
N PHE A 309 1.14 -6.05 -13.35
CA PHE A 309 1.54 -5.20 -14.47
C PHE A 309 2.12 -6.08 -15.57
N TYR A 310 1.75 -5.79 -16.82
CA TYR A 310 2.15 -6.57 -17.98
C TYR A 310 2.91 -5.72 -19.00
N SER A 311 3.88 -6.33 -19.69
CA SER A 311 4.50 -5.76 -20.88
C SER A 311 3.50 -5.66 -22.02
N ASP A 312 3.87 -4.96 -23.09
CA ASP A 312 3.08 -4.90 -24.33
C ASP A 312 2.88 -6.28 -24.97
N THR A 313 3.76 -7.24 -24.67
CA THR A 313 3.67 -8.64 -25.11
C THR A 313 2.86 -9.53 -24.16
N GLY A 314 2.29 -8.99 -23.08
CA GLY A 314 1.47 -9.73 -22.11
C GLY A 314 2.25 -10.48 -21.02
N SER A 315 3.58 -10.30 -20.92
CA SER A 315 4.38 -10.95 -19.88
C SER A 315 4.26 -10.20 -18.55
N PRO A 316 4.17 -10.88 -17.39
CA PRO A 316 4.14 -10.20 -16.09
C PRO A 316 5.49 -9.53 -15.82
N ILE A 317 5.48 -8.22 -15.60
CA ILE A 317 6.70 -7.40 -15.45
C ILE A 317 6.85 -6.77 -14.07
N ASN A 318 5.75 -6.64 -13.31
CA ASN A 318 5.79 -6.05 -11.98
C ASN A 318 4.56 -6.47 -11.15
N VAL A 319 4.66 -6.30 -9.83
CA VAL A 319 3.55 -6.51 -8.90
C VAL A 319 3.47 -5.37 -7.89
N MET A 320 2.25 -4.94 -7.63
CA MET A 320 1.92 -4.01 -6.55
C MET A 320 1.17 -4.75 -5.45
N PHE A 321 1.61 -4.61 -4.21
CA PHE A 321 0.94 -5.17 -3.05
C PHE A 321 0.11 -4.12 -2.33
N LEU A 322 -1.17 -4.45 -2.15
CA LEU A 322 -2.14 -3.66 -1.40
C LEU A 322 -2.28 -4.20 0.01
N ALA A 323 -1.65 -3.52 0.99
CA ALA A 323 -1.73 -3.97 2.37
C ALA A 323 -3.02 -3.46 3.05
N PRO A 324 -3.59 -4.26 3.97
CA PRO A 324 -4.81 -3.90 4.66
C PRO A 324 -4.63 -2.74 5.65
N GLY A 325 -5.76 -2.21 6.11
CA GLY A 325 -5.84 -1.13 7.09
C GLY A 325 -5.73 -1.63 8.53
N VAL A 326 -5.15 -0.83 9.43
CA VAL A 326 -5.31 -1.06 10.90
C VAL A 326 -6.73 -0.65 11.33
N THR A 327 -7.34 0.31 10.65
CA THR A 327 -8.71 0.71 10.92
C THR A 327 -9.69 -0.39 10.48
N PRO A 328 -10.65 -0.79 11.33
CA PRO A 328 -11.72 -1.72 10.95
C PRO A 328 -12.95 -0.98 10.41
N TRP A 329 -12.77 0.26 9.91
CA TRP A 329 -13.88 1.10 9.47
C TRP A 329 -14.66 0.42 8.35
N LYS A 330 -15.97 0.27 8.56
CA LYS A 330 -16.88 -0.21 7.52
C LYS A 330 -17.10 0.90 6.50
N THR A 331 -16.73 0.64 5.25
CA THR A 331 -16.83 1.65 4.20
C THR A 331 -18.25 2.14 3.97
N THR A 332 -18.38 3.44 3.73
CA THR A 332 -19.63 4.08 3.33
C THR A 332 -19.75 4.25 1.82
N LEU A 333 -18.81 3.68 1.05
CA LEU A 333 -18.85 3.75 -0.42
C LEU A 333 -20.12 3.06 -0.93
N PRO A 334 -21.02 3.77 -1.65
CA PRO A 334 -22.27 3.18 -2.12
C PRO A 334 -22.02 1.97 -3.01
N GLY A 335 -22.79 0.89 -2.80
CA GLY A 335 -22.65 -0.38 -3.53
C GLY A 335 -21.69 -1.39 -2.89
N VAL A 336 -20.92 -1.01 -1.86
CA VAL A 336 -20.10 -1.96 -1.10
C VAL A 336 -20.87 -2.43 0.13
N ASN A 337 -21.32 -3.68 0.11
CA ASN A 337 -21.97 -4.31 1.25
C ASN A 337 -20.92 -4.91 2.19
N ASN A 338 -21.14 -4.79 3.50
CA ASN A 338 -20.29 -5.37 4.54
C ASN A 338 -18.77 -5.06 4.41
N GLY A 339 -18.38 -3.93 3.81
CA GLY A 339 -16.97 -3.61 3.52
C GLY A 339 -16.18 -3.09 4.73
N ALA A 340 -16.19 -3.83 5.84
CA ALA A 340 -15.22 -3.67 6.91
C ALA A 340 -14.10 -4.71 6.78
N ASN A 341 -13.08 -4.57 7.60
CA ASN A 341 -11.97 -5.51 7.73
C ASN A 341 -11.58 -5.65 9.21
N ASN A 342 -10.89 -6.73 9.59
CA ASN A 342 -10.15 -6.70 10.85
C ASN A 342 -8.92 -5.79 10.72
N PRO A 343 -8.40 -5.22 11.83
CA PRO A 343 -7.12 -4.55 11.83
C PRO A 343 -6.01 -5.49 11.34
N GLY A 344 -5.29 -5.07 10.30
CA GLY A 344 -4.17 -5.82 9.71
C GLY A 344 -2.86 -5.03 9.69
N ILE A 345 -1.75 -5.74 9.81
CA ILE A 345 -0.40 -5.24 9.53
C ILE A 345 0.36 -6.25 8.68
N ARG A 346 1.28 -5.78 7.84
CA ARG A 346 2.08 -6.65 6.96
C ARG A 346 3.56 -6.51 7.23
N VAL A 347 4.24 -7.65 7.18
CA VAL A 347 5.68 -7.79 7.32
C VAL A 347 6.23 -8.43 6.05
N ILE A 348 7.26 -7.85 5.45
CA ILE A 348 7.82 -8.27 4.16
C ILE A 348 9.26 -8.71 4.35
N ASN A 349 9.55 -9.93 3.90
CA ASN A 349 10.89 -10.49 3.80
C ASN A 349 11.38 -10.27 2.36
N TYR A 350 12.61 -9.77 2.22
CA TYR A 350 13.17 -9.47 0.92
C TYR A 350 14.66 -9.80 0.84
N ASP A 351 15.13 -9.99 -0.39
CA ASP A 351 16.54 -10.18 -0.69
C ASP A 351 17.26 -8.80 -0.68
N PRO A 352 18.28 -8.60 0.17
CA PRO A 352 18.92 -7.30 0.34
C PRO A 352 19.76 -6.83 -0.85
N ASP A 353 20.10 -7.71 -1.79
CA ASP A 353 20.94 -7.40 -2.94
C ASP A 353 20.08 -7.03 -4.16
N THR A 354 18.97 -7.74 -4.36
CA THR A 354 18.07 -7.60 -5.52
C THR A 354 16.78 -6.86 -5.22
N LEU A 355 16.45 -6.67 -3.94
CA LEU A 355 15.13 -6.20 -3.46
C LEU A 355 13.96 -7.08 -3.90
N GLN A 356 14.20 -8.34 -4.29
CA GLN A 356 13.10 -9.25 -4.56
C GLN A 356 12.32 -9.52 -3.28
N VAL A 357 10.98 -9.43 -3.35
CA VAL A 357 10.10 -9.88 -2.27
C VAL A 357 10.17 -11.40 -2.19
N LEU A 358 10.71 -11.91 -1.09
CA LEU A 358 10.83 -13.33 -0.81
C LEU A 358 9.57 -13.88 -0.17
N ASP A 359 8.96 -13.14 0.75
CA ASP A 359 7.71 -13.54 1.39
C ASP A 359 7.00 -12.36 2.04
N MET A 360 5.73 -12.56 2.38
CA MET A 360 4.93 -11.61 3.14
C MET A 360 4.13 -12.35 4.21
N VAL A 361 4.20 -11.84 5.43
CA VAL A 361 3.36 -12.30 6.54
C VAL A 361 2.37 -11.20 6.90
N THR A 362 1.09 -11.55 6.88
CA THR A 362 0.04 -10.65 7.37
C THR A 362 -0.32 -11.08 8.78
N TYR A 363 -0.32 -10.13 9.70
CA TYR A 363 -0.83 -10.31 11.05
C TYR A 363 -2.12 -9.53 11.19
N TYR A 364 -3.04 -10.07 11.97
CA TYR A 364 -4.32 -9.44 12.20
C TYR A 364 -4.75 -9.50 13.66
N LEU A 365 -5.68 -8.63 14.00
CA LEU A 365 -6.37 -8.66 15.29
C LEU A 365 -7.82 -9.06 15.05
N ASN A 366 -8.24 -10.23 15.54
CA ASN A 366 -9.66 -10.58 15.55
C ASN A 366 -10.40 -9.63 16.51
N LEU A 367 -11.04 -8.61 15.94
CA LEU A 367 -11.61 -7.51 16.70
C LEU A 367 -12.80 -7.96 17.55
N THR A 368 -13.56 -8.95 17.08
CA THR A 368 -14.66 -9.55 17.84
C THR A 368 -14.14 -10.23 19.08
N ARG A 369 -13.14 -11.13 18.94
CA ARG A 369 -12.49 -11.83 20.06
C ARG A 369 -11.88 -10.85 21.06
N ALA A 370 -11.14 -9.85 20.56
CA ALA A 370 -10.50 -8.84 21.39
C ALA A 370 -11.50 -8.03 22.24
N ASN A 371 -12.67 -7.69 21.68
CA ASN A 371 -13.71 -6.98 22.43
C ASN A 371 -14.44 -7.85 23.44
N MET A 372 -14.56 -9.17 23.21
CA MET A 372 -15.14 -10.11 24.17
C MET A 372 -14.22 -10.36 25.37
N MET A 373 -12.90 -10.36 25.17
CA MET A 373 -11.90 -10.61 26.22
C MET A 373 -11.50 -9.35 27.00
N ALA A 374 -11.82 -8.15 26.51
CA ALA A 374 -11.51 -6.89 27.20
C ALA A 374 -11.94 -6.80 28.68
N PRO A 375 -13.05 -7.41 29.14
CA PRO A 375 -13.46 -7.36 30.55
C PRO A 375 -12.68 -8.28 31.50
N THR A 376 -11.86 -9.21 31.01
CA THR A 376 -11.26 -10.27 31.84
C THR A 376 -9.88 -9.93 32.44
N TRP A 377 -9.36 -8.70 32.24
CA TRP A 377 -8.16 -8.12 32.89
C TRP A 377 -6.85 -8.93 32.86
N GLU A 378 -6.78 -10.10 32.21
CA GLU A 378 -5.58 -10.95 32.21
C GLU A 378 -4.51 -10.52 31.19
N GLU A 379 -4.88 -9.77 30.14
CA GLU A 379 -3.93 -9.23 29.16
C GLU A 379 -4.08 -7.71 29.02
N GLU A 380 -3.00 -6.96 29.28
CA GLU A 380 -2.95 -5.48 29.20
C GLU A 380 -3.16 -4.95 27.75
N PHE A 381 -2.98 -5.80 26.73
CA PHE A 381 -3.09 -5.46 25.32
C PHE A 381 -3.71 -6.58 24.48
N PRO A 382 -4.46 -6.25 23.40
CA PRO A 382 -5.04 -7.25 22.52
C PRO A 382 -3.95 -8.07 21.79
N THR A 383 -4.10 -9.40 21.81
CA THR A 383 -3.20 -10.33 21.12
C THR A 383 -3.43 -10.32 19.62
N TRP A 384 -2.37 -10.03 18.86
CA TRP A 384 -2.33 -10.13 17.39
C TRP A 384 -1.85 -11.52 16.98
N GLU A 385 -2.46 -12.04 15.93
CA GLU A 385 -2.23 -13.39 15.41
C GLU A 385 -1.69 -13.32 13.98
N GLU A 386 -0.93 -14.35 13.58
CA GLU A 386 -0.58 -14.53 12.18
C GLU A 386 -1.83 -14.93 11.40
N GLU A 387 -2.12 -14.22 10.32
CA GLU A 387 -3.24 -14.54 9.43
C GLU A 387 -2.82 -15.56 8.39
N TYR A 388 -1.74 -15.25 7.65
CA TYR A 388 -1.15 -16.10 6.63
C TYR A 388 0.27 -15.67 6.26
N VAL A 389 1.04 -16.64 5.77
CA VAL A 389 2.30 -16.45 5.04
C VAL A 389 2.02 -16.65 3.54
N LEU A 390 2.44 -15.73 2.68
CA LEU A 390 2.07 -15.71 1.26
C LEU A 390 2.50 -16.98 0.51
N THR A 391 3.74 -17.41 0.71
CA THR A 391 4.29 -18.60 0.04
C THR A 391 3.56 -19.88 0.45
N GLU A 392 3.24 -20.02 1.73
CA GLU A 392 2.52 -21.18 2.28
C GLU A 392 1.06 -21.18 1.85
N ALA A 393 0.36 -20.05 1.97
CA ALA A 393 -1.05 -19.96 1.64
C ALA A 393 -1.31 -20.27 0.16
N PHE A 394 -0.50 -19.71 -0.74
CA PHE A 394 -0.72 -19.84 -2.17
C PHE A 394 0.19 -20.85 -2.85
N GLN A 395 1.05 -21.57 -2.12
CA GLN A 395 1.96 -22.59 -2.64
C GLN A 395 2.85 -22.05 -3.77
N VAL A 396 3.48 -20.91 -3.51
CA VAL A 396 4.40 -20.21 -4.44
C VAL A 396 5.77 -20.02 -3.79
N PRO A 397 6.86 -19.98 -4.56
CA PRO A 397 8.20 -19.93 -3.99
C PRO A 397 8.59 -18.56 -3.40
N ASP A 398 7.98 -17.48 -3.88
CA ASP A 398 8.29 -16.11 -3.47
C ASP A 398 7.17 -15.12 -3.82
N GLY A 399 7.39 -13.82 -3.56
CA GLY A 399 6.51 -12.72 -3.96
C GLY A 399 6.88 -12.08 -5.31
N SER A 400 7.60 -12.77 -6.21
CA SER A 400 7.93 -12.22 -7.52
C SER A 400 6.70 -12.04 -8.42
N ALA A 401 6.79 -11.21 -9.46
CA ALA A 401 5.71 -11.04 -10.44
C ALA A 401 5.30 -12.37 -11.10
N ARG A 402 6.24 -13.30 -11.29
CA ARG A 402 5.95 -14.64 -11.81
C ARG A 402 5.12 -15.47 -10.82
N SER A 403 5.51 -15.49 -9.56
CA SER A 403 4.78 -16.20 -8.51
C SER A 403 3.38 -15.61 -8.31
N MET A 404 3.26 -14.28 -8.30
CA MET A 404 1.96 -13.61 -8.15
C MET A 404 1.04 -13.80 -9.36
N GLN A 405 1.61 -13.95 -10.57
CA GLN A 405 0.85 -14.42 -11.74
C GLN A 405 0.28 -15.83 -11.52
N MET A 406 1.05 -16.76 -10.94
CA MET A 406 0.55 -18.10 -10.60
C MET A 406 -0.57 -18.05 -9.55
N VAL A 407 -0.46 -17.15 -8.55
CA VAL A 407 -1.54 -16.92 -7.58
C VAL A 407 -2.82 -16.47 -8.28
N LEU A 408 -2.73 -15.46 -9.15
CA LEU A 408 -3.87 -14.96 -9.93
C LEU A 408 -4.49 -16.06 -10.81
N GLU A 409 -3.67 -16.87 -11.47
CA GLU A 409 -4.14 -17.98 -12.31
C GLU A 409 -4.87 -19.06 -11.50
N ARG A 410 -4.34 -19.42 -10.32
CA ARG A 410 -4.99 -20.37 -9.39
C ARG A 410 -6.32 -19.83 -8.92
N MET A 411 -6.35 -18.59 -8.40
CA MET A 411 -7.60 -17.93 -7.97
C MET A 411 -8.63 -17.81 -9.10
N SER A 412 -8.18 -17.66 -10.35
CA SER A 412 -9.09 -17.57 -11.49
C SER A 412 -9.75 -18.91 -11.85
N LYS A 413 -9.14 -20.05 -11.48
CA LYS A 413 -9.54 -21.39 -11.94
C LYS A 413 -10.05 -22.29 -10.82
N ASP A 414 -9.56 -22.09 -9.60
CA ASP A 414 -9.83 -22.93 -8.44
C ASP A 414 -10.62 -22.14 -7.38
N PRO A 415 -11.89 -22.50 -7.13
CA PRO A 415 -12.73 -21.86 -6.12
C PRO A 415 -12.13 -21.88 -4.71
N HIS A 416 -11.30 -22.87 -4.37
CA HIS A 416 -10.66 -22.94 -3.05
C HIS A 416 -9.67 -21.80 -2.85
N TYR A 417 -8.77 -21.57 -3.82
CA TYR A 417 -7.81 -20.47 -3.76
C TYR A 417 -8.50 -19.10 -3.86
N LEU A 418 -9.59 -18.99 -4.64
CA LEU A 418 -10.41 -17.79 -4.67
C LEU A 418 -11.01 -17.49 -3.30
N GLN A 419 -11.64 -18.48 -2.66
CA GLN A 419 -12.25 -18.32 -1.36
C GLN A 419 -11.22 -17.97 -0.29
N GLN A 420 -10.07 -18.65 -0.29
CA GLN A 420 -8.98 -18.35 0.63
C GLN A 420 -8.48 -16.90 0.47
N TYR A 421 -8.27 -16.44 -0.78
CA TYR A 421 -7.94 -15.05 -1.05
C TYR A 421 -9.04 -14.09 -0.57
N TYR A 422 -10.31 -14.41 -0.79
CA TYR A 422 -11.44 -13.55 -0.41
C TYR A 422 -11.56 -13.37 1.10
N GLU A 423 -11.32 -14.44 1.86
CA GLU A 423 -11.24 -14.37 3.33
C GLU A 423 -10.12 -13.44 3.77
N PHE A 424 -8.91 -13.55 3.18
CA PHE A 424 -7.78 -12.65 3.49
C PHE A 424 -8.03 -11.21 3.03
N ASN A 425 -8.77 -11.00 1.94
CA ASN A 425 -9.07 -9.66 1.41
C ASN A 425 -9.72 -8.75 2.46
N SER A 426 -10.59 -9.31 3.29
CA SER A 426 -11.23 -8.60 4.40
C SER A 426 -10.51 -8.78 5.75
N VAL A 427 -9.32 -9.37 5.74
CA VAL A 427 -8.55 -9.73 6.93
C VAL A 427 -9.33 -10.69 7.83
N ARG A 428 -9.90 -11.75 7.24
CA ARG A 428 -10.82 -12.72 7.88
C ARG A 428 -12.03 -12.11 8.58
N TYR A 429 -12.57 -11.01 8.05
CA TYR A 429 -13.80 -10.42 8.57
C TYR A 429 -15.05 -10.97 7.86
N ASP A 430 -15.02 -10.96 6.53
CA ASP A 430 -16.08 -11.42 5.65
C ASP A 430 -15.73 -12.83 5.15
N LEU A 431 -16.43 -13.82 5.68
CA LEU A 431 -16.22 -15.25 5.37
C LEU A 431 -17.31 -15.81 4.45
N THR A 432 -18.15 -14.95 3.86
CA THR A 432 -19.16 -15.41 2.92
C THR A 432 -18.51 -15.98 1.66
N PRO A 433 -19.16 -16.95 0.98
CA PRO A 433 -18.67 -17.44 -0.30
C PRO A 433 -18.51 -16.33 -1.36
N CYS A 434 -17.37 -16.30 -2.04
CA CYS A 434 -17.15 -15.42 -3.20
C CYS A 434 -17.71 -16.07 -4.47
N GLU A 435 -18.95 -15.72 -4.78
CA GLU A 435 -19.66 -16.20 -5.98
C GLU A 435 -19.10 -15.58 -7.28
N GLU A 436 -19.63 -16.01 -8.43
CA GLU A 436 -19.10 -15.64 -9.75
C GLU A 436 -18.97 -14.11 -9.97
N ALA A 437 -19.95 -13.31 -9.54
CA ALA A 437 -19.85 -11.86 -9.66
C ALA A 437 -18.69 -11.27 -8.84
N CYS A 438 -18.47 -11.80 -7.63
CA CYS A 438 -17.34 -11.47 -6.77
C CYS A 438 -16.02 -11.90 -7.42
N ARG A 439 -15.96 -13.11 -7.99
CA ARG A 439 -14.78 -13.60 -8.72
C ARG A 439 -14.37 -12.65 -9.83
N VAL A 440 -15.32 -12.20 -10.66
CA VAL A 440 -15.05 -11.27 -11.78
C VAL A 440 -14.51 -9.94 -11.25
N ASP A 441 -15.13 -9.37 -10.22
CA ASP A 441 -14.71 -8.08 -9.66
C ASP A 441 -13.27 -8.14 -9.14
N HIS A 442 -12.92 -9.21 -8.42
CA HIS A 442 -11.58 -9.40 -7.88
C HIS A 442 -10.55 -9.74 -8.95
N VAL A 443 -10.80 -10.74 -9.81
CA VAL A 443 -9.85 -11.18 -10.84
C VAL A 443 -9.56 -10.07 -11.84
N CYS A 444 -10.59 -9.35 -12.31
CA CYS A 444 -10.38 -8.26 -13.27
C CYS A 444 -9.66 -7.08 -12.63
N ALA A 445 -9.97 -6.71 -11.38
CA ALA A 445 -9.24 -5.63 -10.71
C ALA A 445 -7.77 -5.98 -10.44
N ILE A 446 -7.46 -7.24 -10.12
CA ILE A 446 -6.07 -7.70 -9.91
C ILE A 446 -5.29 -7.71 -11.23
N ARG A 447 -5.92 -8.20 -12.31
CA ARG A 447 -5.28 -8.38 -13.61
C ARG A 447 -5.13 -7.06 -14.37
N GLU A 448 -6.19 -6.27 -14.47
CA GLU A 448 -6.28 -5.17 -15.41
C GLU A 448 -6.32 -3.82 -14.69
N ILE A 449 -5.17 -3.14 -14.68
CA ILE A 449 -5.04 -1.76 -14.17
C ILE A 449 -5.46 -0.75 -15.23
N ASP A 450 -5.29 -1.10 -16.51
CA ASP A 450 -5.76 -0.29 -17.64
C ASP A 450 -7.28 -0.29 -17.69
N PHE A 451 -7.88 0.90 -17.91
CA PHE A 451 -9.33 1.05 -17.82
C PHE A 451 -10.07 0.31 -18.93
N THR A 452 -9.56 0.36 -20.15
CA THR A 452 -10.17 -0.33 -21.28
C THR A 452 -10.07 -1.84 -21.12
N LYS A 453 -8.89 -2.35 -20.74
CA LYS A 453 -8.70 -3.79 -20.51
C LYS A 453 -9.52 -4.32 -19.34
N TYR A 454 -9.70 -3.53 -18.29
CA TYR A 454 -10.57 -3.89 -17.17
C TYR A 454 -12.02 -4.08 -17.63
N ASP A 455 -12.55 -3.13 -18.40
CA ASP A 455 -13.92 -3.22 -18.93
C ASP A 455 -14.08 -4.42 -19.86
N GLU A 456 -13.08 -4.72 -20.68
CA GLU A 456 -13.05 -5.92 -21.53
C GLU A 456 -13.05 -7.20 -20.69
N CYS A 457 -12.25 -7.28 -19.62
CA CYS A 457 -12.22 -8.42 -18.71
C CYS A 457 -13.59 -8.67 -18.06
N VAL A 458 -14.24 -7.61 -17.57
CA VAL A 458 -15.56 -7.70 -16.93
C VAL A 458 -16.62 -8.16 -17.94
N LYS A 459 -16.60 -7.62 -19.16
CA LYS A 459 -17.53 -7.99 -20.25
C LYS A 459 -17.35 -9.45 -20.67
N ALA A 460 -16.12 -9.86 -20.95
CA ALA A 460 -15.81 -11.22 -21.39
C ALA A 460 -16.26 -12.28 -20.38
N SER A 461 -16.02 -12.02 -19.08
CA SER A 461 -16.43 -12.93 -18.01
C SER A 461 -17.95 -13.01 -17.86
N SER A 462 -18.66 -11.89 -18.07
CA SER A 462 -20.13 -11.85 -18.05
C SER A 462 -20.74 -12.64 -19.22
N SER A 463 -20.15 -12.55 -20.41
CA SER A 463 -20.61 -13.30 -21.60
C SER A 463 -20.39 -14.81 -21.48
N ALA A 464 -19.28 -15.25 -20.88
CA ALA A 464 -19.01 -16.67 -20.65
C ALA A 464 -20.03 -17.31 -19.69
N SER A 465 -20.42 -16.58 -18.63
CA SER A 465 -21.44 -17.02 -17.67
C SER A 465 -22.83 -17.18 -18.33
N ALA A 466 -23.21 -16.23 -19.21
CA ALA A 466 -24.48 -16.30 -19.94
C ALA A 466 -24.53 -17.50 -20.90
N ALA A 467 -23.45 -17.78 -21.63
CA ALA A 467 -23.38 -18.92 -22.54
C ALA A 467 -23.51 -20.28 -21.80
N ALA A 468 -22.85 -20.42 -20.65
CA ALA A 468 -22.93 -21.63 -19.83
C ALA A 468 -24.36 -21.87 -19.30
N SER A 469 -25.06 -20.80 -18.90
CA SER A 469 -26.44 -20.88 -18.41
C SER A 469 -27.43 -21.30 -19.52
N VAL A 470 -27.25 -20.78 -20.75
CA VAL A 470 -28.06 -21.17 -21.91
C VAL A 470 -27.85 -22.64 -22.28
N TRP A 471 -26.60 -23.11 -22.28
CA TRP A 471 -26.30 -24.52 -22.51
C TRP A 471 -26.86 -25.45 -21.43
N PHE A 472 -26.79 -25.05 -20.16
CA PHE A 472 -27.37 -25.84 -19.08
C PHE A 472 -28.90 -25.93 -19.21
N LEU A 473 -29.58 -24.83 -19.53
CA LEU A 473 -31.02 -24.83 -19.82
C LEU A 473 -31.35 -25.73 -21.00
N PHE A 474 -30.60 -25.64 -22.11
CA PHE A 474 -30.77 -26.52 -23.26
C PHE A 474 -30.57 -28.00 -22.91
N PHE A 475 -29.55 -28.32 -22.11
CA PHE A 475 -29.29 -29.67 -21.64
C PHE A 475 -30.41 -30.19 -20.73
N CYS A 476 -30.91 -29.37 -19.80
CA CYS A 476 -32.08 -29.71 -18.98
C CYS A 476 -33.35 -29.91 -19.81
N LEU A 477 -33.57 -29.11 -20.85
CA LEU A 477 -34.67 -29.27 -21.80
C LEU A 477 -34.55 -30.57 -22.60
N LEU A 478 -33.35 -30.91 -23.07
CA LEU A 478 -33.08 -32.18 -23.77
C LEU A 478 -33.30 -33.39 -22.85
N LEU A 479 -32.86 -33.33 -21.59
CA LEU A 479 -33.11 -34.39 -20.61
C LEU A 479 -34.60 -34.57 -20.29
N ARG A 480 -35.39 -33.49 -20.28
CA ARG A 480 -36.85 -33.56 -20.14
C ARG A 480 -37.54 -34.15 -21.37
N LEU A 481 -37.01 -33.92 -22.57
CA LEU A 481 -37.52 -34.50 -23.82
C LEU A 481 -37.12 -35.98 -24.00
N LEU A 482 -36.02 -36.41 -23.38
CA LEU A 482 -35.52 -37.79 -23.40
C LEU A 482 -36.05 -38.64 -22.22
N SER A 483 -36.79 -38.03 -21.28
CA SER A 483 -37.47 -38.76 -20.21
C SER A 483 -38.72 -39.40 -20.79
N PRO A 484 -38.84 -40.74 -20.83
CA PRO A 484 -40.04 -41.39 -21.35
C PRO A 484 -41.24 -40.95 -20.53
N GLN A 485 -42.30 -40.47 -21.20
CA GLN A 485 -43.60 -40.25 -20.57
C GLN A 485 -44.02 -41.57 -19.90
N GLN A 486 -43.95 -41.61 -18.56
CA GLN A 486 -44.72 -42.58 -17.80
C GLN A 486 -46.19 -42.18 -17.94
N ALA A 487 -46.83 -42.67 -19.00
CA ALA A 487 -48.27 -42.68 -19.14
C ALA A 487 -48.82 -43.78 -18.20
N LEU A 488 -49.77 -43.37 -17.36
CA LEU A 488 -50.66 -44.22 -16.58
C LEU A 488 -51.49 -45.15 -17.49
#